data_AF-A0A162C4Y5-F1
#
_entry.id   AF-A0A162C4Y5-F1
#
_cell.length_a   1.000
_cell.length_b   1.000
_cell.length_c   1.000
_cell.angle_alpha   90.00
_cell.angle_beta   90.00
_cell.angle_gamma   90.00
#
_symmetry.space_group_name_H-M   'P 1'
#
loop_
_entity.id
_entity.type
_entity.pdbx_description
1 polymer ?
#
loop_
_entity_poly.entity_id
_entity_poly.type
_entity_poly.pdbx_seq_one_letter_code
_entity_poly.pdbx_strand_id
1 'polypeptide(L)'
;MNDEDLVLSLKRQPFEFEGPASLRGHKLGGVYGHVYTDADPLVASGELQRLDSFTQEANLRMLLLGRVDLAFLSRSGLAWWRQRIPGFDELVHVAAQPRMRYQRHLMISRDLPETLRERLLQLAQTMGGDSQWREVMRRYGLLGQSAEWLNIA
;
A
#
# COMPACT_ATOMS: atom_id res chain seq x y z
N MET A 1 6.52 -3.25 -11.23
CA MET A 1 5.28 -2.44 -11.19
C MET A 1 5.50 -1.29 -10.23
N ASN A 2 5.33 -0.04 -10.69
CA ASN A 2 5.38 1.12 -9.79
C ASN A 2 4.15 1.10 -8.85
N ASP A 3 4.36 1.39 -7.57
CA ASP A 3 3.29 1.50 -6.58
C ASP A 3 3.69 2.57 -5.55
N GLU A 4 2.73 2.93 -4.71
CA GLU A 4 2.92 3.93 -3.67
C GLU A 4 2.37 3.40 -2.36
N ASP A 5 2.94 3.85 -1.25
CA ASP A 5 2.34 3.65 0.06
C ASP A 5 1.65 4.94 0.48
N LEU A 6 0.39 4.82 0.88
CA LEU A 6 -0.49 5.93 1.19
C LEU A 6 -0.73 5.99 2.69
N VAL A 7 -1.06 7.18 3.18
CA VAL A 7 -1.57 7.37 4.53
C VAL A 7 -3.08 7.59 4.46
N LEU A 8 -3.81 6.76 5.18
CA LEU A 8 -5.26 6.84 5.30
C LEU A 8 -5.64 7.37 6.67
N SER A 9 -6.69 8.17 6.70
CA SER A 9 -7.38 8.63 7.91
C SER A 9 -8.89 8.54 7.69
N LEU A 10 -9.68 8.76 8.74
CA LEU A 10 -11.13 8.84 8.59
C LEU A 10 -11.53 10.16 7.92
N LYS A 11 -12.52 10.14 7.04
CA LYS A 11 -12.99 11.35 6.34
C LYS A 11 -13.43 12.47 7.28
N ARG A 12 -13.99 12.11 8.44
CA ARG A 12 -14.42 13.04 9.50
C ARG A 12 -13.26 13.68 10.29
N GLN A 13 -12.04 13.14 10.16
CA GLN A 13 -10.82 13.61 10.81
C GLN A 13 -9.66 13.48 9.81
N PRO A 14 -9.67 14.28 8.73
CA PRO A 14 -8.68 14.14 7.67
C PRO A 14 -7.29 14.48 8.19
N PHE A 15 -6.31 13.70 7.73
CA PHE A 15 -4.90 13.88 8.01
C PHE A 15 -4.13 14.02 6.70
N GLU A 16 -3.19 14.96 6.66
CA GLU A 16 -2.24 15.14 5.56
C GLU A 16 -0.85 14.74 6.00
N PHE A 17 -0.18 13.92 5.18
CA PHE A 17 1.17 13.47 5.46
C PHE A 17 2.18 14.48 4.92
N GLU A 18 2.98 15.06 5.82
CA GLU A 18 4.04 16.04 5.48
C GLU A 18 5.44 15.49 5.81
N GLY A 19 5.55 14.17 5.90
CA GLY A 19 6.75 13.47 6.33
C GLY A 19 6.61 12.87 7.73
N PRO A 20 7.61 12.12 8.21
CA PRO A 20 7.49 11.29 9.41
C PRO A 20 7.07 12.08 10.66
N ALA A 21 7.58 13.31 10.81
CA ALA A 21 7.26 14.19 11.93
C ALA A 21 5.76 14.51 12.09
N SER A 22 4.98 14.48 11.00
CA SER A 22 3.54 14.71 11.03
C SER A 22 2.76 13.59 11.73
N LEU A 23 3.34 12.40 11.88
CA LEU A 23 2.71 11.25 12.54
C LEU A 23 2.64 11.38 14.07
N ARG A 24 3.34 12.37 14.65
CA ARG A 24 3.46 12.52 16.10
C ARG A 24 2.11 12.76 16.76
N GLY A 25 1.90 12.14 17.91
CA GLY A 25 0.67 12.25 18.70
C GLY A 25 -0.50 11.41 18.19
N HIS A 26 -0.37 10.77 17.02
CA HIS A 26 -1.40 9.91 16.46
C HIS A 26 -1.27 8.44 16.88
N LYS A 27 -2.35 7.69 16.67
CA LYS A 27 -2.38 6.23 16.75
C LYS A 27 -2.30 5.66 15.33
N LEU A 28 -1.19 5.04 15.01
CA LEU A 28 -0.97 4.33 13.77
C LEU A 28 -1.39 2.87 13.92
N GLY A 29 -2.21 2.39 13.00
CA GLY A 29 -2.43 0.97 12.81
C GLY A 29 -1.28 0.32 12.05
N GLY A 30 -0.67 -0.71 12.64
CA GLY A 30 0.42 -1.49 12.06
C GLY A 30 0.00 -2.92 11.70
N VAL A 31 0.87 -3.60 10.94
CA VAL A 31 0.78 -5.04 10.71
C VAL A 31 1.95 -5.73 11.40
N TYR A 32 1.64 -6.75 12.19
CA TYR A 32 2.64 -7.49 12.95
C TYR A 32 3.76 -8.01 12.05
N GLY A 33 5.01 -7.82 12.47
CA GLY A 33 6.20 -8.21 11.71
C GLY A 33 6.62 -7.24 10.59
N HIS A 34 5.83 -6.20 10.30
CA HIS A 34 6.26 -5.13 9.39
C HIS A 34 7.21 -4.15 10.10
N VAL A 35 8.25 -3.77 9.36
CA VAL A 35 9.18 -2.69 9.72
C VAL A 35 8.78 -1.43 8.96
N TYR A 36 8.55 -0.35 9.68
CA TYR A 36 8.23 0.97 9.14
C TYR A 36 9.38 1.92 9.46
N THR A 37 10.35 2.03 8.56
CA THR A 37 11.61 2.76 8.81
C THR A 37 11.43 4.24 9.16
N ASP A 38 10.32 4.83 8.76
CA ASP A 38 9.91 6.20 9.04
C ASP A 38 9.08 6.36 10.32
N ALA A 39 8.27 5.36 10.69
CA ALA A 39 7.38 5.42 11.86
C ALA A 39 7.98 4.77 13.11
N ASP A 40 8.71 3.67 12.97
CA ASP A 40 9.27 2.90 14.08
C ASP A 40 10.18 3.73 15.01
N PRO A 41 11.02 4.67 14.51
CA PRO A 41 11.76 5.57 15.40
C PRO A 41 10.87 6.43 16.31
N LEU A 42 9.72 6.90 15.81
CA LEU A 42 8.76 7.69 16.58
C LEU A 42 7.98 6.83 17.58
N VAL A 43 7.74 5.56 17.23
CA VAL A 43 7.17 4.58 18.16
C VAL A 43 8.15 4.32 19.30
N ALA A 44 9.43 4.12 18.99
CA ALA A 44 10.48 3.87 19.97
C ALA A 44 10.68 5.05 20.94
N SER A 45 10.53 6.30 20.46
CA SER A 45 10.60 7.50 21.31
C SER A 45 9.30 7.83 22.04
N GLY A 46 8.21 7.08 21.81
CA GLY A 46 6.90 7.32 22.41
C GLY A 46 6.13 8.50 21.79
N GLU A 47 6.63 9.07 20.70
CA GLU A 47 6.01 10.18 19.98
C GLU A 47 4.88 9.72 19.04
N LEU A 48 4.81 8.43 18.73
CA LEU A 48 3.74 7.81 17.93
C LEU A 48 3.24 6.54 18.64
N GLN A 49 1.93 6.40 18.81
CA GLN A 49 1.35 5.15 19.31
C GLN A 49 1.12 4.19 18.13
N ARG A 50 1.53 2.93 18.26
CA ARG A 50 1.30 1.90 17.23
C ARG A 50 0.47 0.76 17.81
N LEU A 51 -0.61 0.40 17.12
CA LEU A 51 -1.44 -0.76 17.44
C LEU A 51 -1.38 -1.76 16.28
N ASP A 52 -0.82 -2.93 16.53
CA ASP A 52 -0.63 -3.95 15.50
C ASP A 52 -1.84 -4.86 15.35
N SER A 53 -2.06 -5.27 14.10
CA SER A 53 -2.99 -6.32 13.70
C SER A 53 -2.27 -7.37 12.86
N PHE A 54 -2.90 -8.52 12.64
CA PHE A 54 -2.30 -9.61 11.87
C PHE A 54 -2.39 -9.42 10.35
N THR A 55 -3.25 -8.54 9.85
CA THR A 55 -3.49 -8.37 8.41
C THR A 55 -3.79 -6.92 8.06
N GLN A 56 -3.50 -6.52 6.82
CA GLN A 56 -3.87 -5.20 6.30
C GLN A 56 -5.40 -4.95 6.37
N GLU A 57 -6.21 -6.00 6.19
CA GLU A 57 -7.67 -5.91 6.32
C GLU A 57 -8.10 -5.60 7.75
N ALA A 58 -7.52 -6.29 8.74
CA ALA A 58 -7.77 -5.99 10.15
C ALA A 58 -7.33 -4.57 10.50
N ASN A 59 -6.20 -4.12 9.94
CA ASN A 59 -5.69 -2.77 10.14
C ASN A 59 -6.67 -1.70 9.62
N LEU A 60 -7.15 -1.87 8.39
CA LEU A 60 -8.16 -0.99 7.80
C LEU A 60 -9.46 -0.98 8.61
N ARG A 61 -9.90 -2.14 9.13
CA ARG A 61 -11.07 -2.20 10.03
C ARG A 61 -10.85 -1.42 11.32
N MET A 62 -9.66 -1.46 11.91
CA MET A 62 -9.35 -0.66 13.10
C MET A 62 -9.50 0.83 12.80
N LEU A 63 -9.04 1.30 11.64
CA LEU A 63 -9.24 2.69 11.20
C LEU A 63 -10.72 3.02 11.05
N LEU A 64 -11.49 2.21 10.33
CA LEU A 64 -12.92 2.44 10.11
C LEU A 64 -13.73 2.48 11.41
N LEU A 65 -13.33 1.68 12.41
CA LEU A 65 -13.91 1.68 13.76
C LEU A 65 -13.37 2.80 14.67
N GLY A 66 -12.41 3.61 14.20
CA GLY A 66 -11.79 4.69 14.98
C GLY A 66 -10.91 4.20 16.14
N ARG A 67 -10.40 2.97 16.07
CA ARG A 67 -9.45 2.43 17.06
C ARG A 67 -8.03 2.96 16.86
N VAL A 68 -7.72 3.34 15.63
CA VAL A 68 -6.49 4.02 15.22
C VAL A 68 -6.88 5.23 14.39
N ASP A 69 -6.01 6.23 14.37
CA ASP A 69 -6.22 7.49 13.65
C ASP A 69 -5.74 7.36 12.19
N LEU A 70 -4.66 6.61 12.00
CA LEU A 70 -3.97 6.46 10.73
C LEU A 70 -3.78 4.98 10.37
N ALA A 71 -3.81 4.66 9.08
CA ALA A 71 -3.36 3.37 8.56
C ALA A 71 -2.56 3.56 7.28
N PHE A 72 -1.55 2.71 7.06
CA PHE A 72 -0.82 2.68 5.80
C PHE A 72 -1.45 1.67 4.84
N LEU A 73 -1.52 2.04 3.56
CA LEU A 73 -2.07 1.18 2.53
C LEU A 73 -1.42 1.48 1.17
N SER A 74 -1.03 0.43 0.45
CA SER A 74 -0.56 0.61 -0.92
C SER A 74 -1.64 1.15 -1.86
N ARG A 75 -1.28 1.95 -2.86
CA ARG A 75 -2.22 2.46 -3.88
C ARG A 75 -2.91 1.33 -4.64
N SER A 76 -2.19 0.25 -4.96
CA SER A 76 -2.80 -0.95 -5.54
C SER A 76 -3.84 -1.59 -4.59
N GLY A 77 -3.56 -1.66 -3.29
CA GLY A 77 -4.50 -2.10 -2.26
C GLY A 77 -5.72 -1.18 -2.10
N LEU A 78 -5.56 0.13 -2.27
CA LEU A 78 -6.67 1.09 -2.24
C LEU A 78 -7.71 0.78 -3.32
N ALA A 79 -7.26 0.46 -4.54
CA ALA A 79 -8.14 0.06 -5.64
C ALA A 79 -9.01 -1.15 -5.28
N TRP A 80 -8.40 -2.15 -4.65
CA TRP A 80 -9.08 -3.37 -4.21
C TRP A 80 -10.16 -3.11 -3.14
N TRP A 81 -9.87 -2.25 -2.17
CA TRP A 81 -10.78 -1.95 -1.07
C TRP A 81 -11.96 -1.07 -1.49
N ARG A 82 -11.73 -0.10 -2.40
CA ARG A 82 -12.80 0.71 -3.00
C ARG A 82 -13.89 -0.13 -3.65
N GLN A 83 -13.53 -1.27 -4.25
CA GLN A 83 -14.50 -2.19 -4.87
C GLN A 83 -15.30 -3.02 -3.85
N ARG A 84 -14.82 -3.13 -2.61
CA ARG A 84 -15.36 -4.08 -1.60
C ARG A 84 -16.12 -3.44 -0.47
N ILE A 85 -15.81 -2.19 -0.19
CA ILE A 85 -16.42 -1.44 0.90
C ILE A 85 -17.34 -0.42 0.26
N PRO A 86 -18.67 -0.61 0.32
CA PRO A 86 -19.62 0.38 -0.14
C PRO A 86 -19.38 1.72 0.57
N GLY A 87 -19.33 2.80 -0.19
CA GLY A 87 -19.10 4.13 0.36
C GLY A 87 -17.67 4.36 0.88
N PHE A 88 -16.66 3.64 0.36
CA PHE A 88 -15.29 3.74 0.87
C PHE A 88 -14.74 5.18 0.86
N ASP A 89 -14.96 5.92 -0.23
CA ASP A 89 -14.41 7.28 -0.40
C ASP A 89 -15.14 8.33 0.48
N GLU A 90 -16.32 8.00 0.98
CA GLU A 90 -17.08 8.76 1.97
C GLU A 90 -16.60 8.49 3.40
N LEU A 91 -16.00 7.32 3.65
CA LEU A 91 -15.52 6.90 4.97
C LEU A 91 -14.06 7.29 5.23
N VAL A 92 -13.22 7.29 4.18
CA VAL A 92 -11.77 7.41 4.29
C VAL A 92 -11.25 8.64 3.56
N HIS A 93 -10.31 9.33 4.19
CA HIS A 93 -9.46 10.33 3.57
C HIS A 93 -8.10 9.72 3.22
N VAL A 94 -7.63 9.98 2.00
CA VAL A 94 -6.29 9.60 1.54
C VAL A 94 -5.47 10.88 1.52
N ALA A 95 -4.34 10.90 2.24
CA ALA A 95 -3.42 12.05 2.20
C ALA A 95 -2.99 12.37 0.77
N ALA A 96 -2.84 13.65 0.44
CA ALA A 96 -2.48 14.11 -0.89
C ALA A 96 -1.07 13.66 -1.29
N GLN A 97 -0.13 13.66 -0.33
CA GLN A 97 1.21 13.15 -0.54
C GLN A 97 1.28 11.67 -0.14
N PRO A 98 1.82 10.78 -1.00
CA PRO A 98 2.11 9.42 -0.59
C PRO A 98 3.24 9.42 0.43
N ARG A 99 3.22 8.43 1.33
CA ARG A 99 4.29 8.19 2.29
C ARG A 99 5.59 7.80 1.58
N MET A 100 5.46 6.90 0.59
CA MET A 100 6.59 6.34 -0.17
C MET A 100 6.19 6.01 -1.60
N ARG A 101 7.16 6.01 -2.51
CA ARG A 101 7.04 5.52 -3.89
C ARG A 101 8.05 4.40 -4.07
N TYR A 102 7.64 3.28 -4.64
CA TYR A 102 8.51 2.11 -4.78
C TYR A 102 8.12 1.26 -6.00
N GLN A 103 9.01 0.33 -6.33
CA GLN A 103 8.74 -0.68 -7.35
C GLN A 103 8.53 -2.03 -6.69
N ARG A 104 7.49 -2.73 -7.12
CA ARG A 104 7.28 -4.13 -6.78
C ARG A 104 8.05 -5.03 -7.73
N HIS A 105 8.77 -5.96 -7.13
CA HIS A 105 9.57 -6.98 -7.81
C HIS A 105 9.17 -8.39 -7.32
N LEU A 106 9.45 -9.39 -8.13
CA LEU A 106 9.35 -10.79 -7.71
C LEU A 106 10.59 -11.14 -6.88
N MET A 107 10.37 -11.59 -5.64
CA MET A 107 11.45 -12.14 -4.83
C MET A 107 11.71 -13.58 -5.28
N ILE A 108 12.96 -13.86 -5.67
CA ILE A 108 13.39 -15.17 -6.13
C ILE A 108 14.55 -15.65 -5.26
N SER A 109 14.70 -16.98 -5.13
CA SER A 109 15.85 -17.55 -4.42
C SER A 109 17.15 -17.18 -5.12
N ARG A 110 18.20 -16.92 -4.33
CA ARG A 110 19.55 -16.72 -4.85
C ARG A 110 20.07 -17.95 -5.58
N ASP A 111 19.67 -19.13 -5.12
CA ASP A 111 20.13 -20.42 -5.66
C ASP A 111 19.27 -20.90 -6.84
N LEU A 112 18.39 -20.05 -7.37
CA LEU A 112 17.57 -20.40 -8.53
C LEU A 112 18.47 -20.55 -9.78
N PRO A 113 18.35 -21.65 -10.54
CA PRO A 113 19.14 -21.84 -11.76
C PRO A 113 19.04 -20.64 -12.71
N GLU A 114 20.18 -20.25 -13.29
CA GLU A 114 20.30 -19.07 -14.17
C GLU A 114 19.21 -19.01 -15.23
N THR A 115 19.04 -20.11 -15.97
CA THR A 115 18.09 -20.21 -17.08
C THR A 115 16.65 -20.00 -16.63
N LEU A 116 16.29 -20.46 -15.43
CA LEU A 116 14.95 -20.25 -14.86
C LEU A 116 14.79 -18.81 -14.38
N ARG A 117 15.82 -18.23 -13.77
CA ARG A 117 15.83 -16.83 -13.37
C ARG A 117 15.63 -15.89 -14.56
N GLU A 118 16.43 -16.06 -15.61
CA GLU A 118 16.32 -15.27 -16.85
C GLU A 118 14.92 -15.38 -17.45
N ARG A 119 14.36 -16.61 -17.50
CA ARG A 119 13.00 -16.83 -18.01
C ARG A 119 11.94 -16.12 -17.18
N LEU A 120 12.04 -16.15 -15.84
CA LEU A 120 11.09 -15.43 -14.96
C LEU A 120 11.19 -13.91 -15.15
N LEU A 121 12.40 -13.38 -15.30
CA LEU A 121 12.61 -11.96 -15.56
C LEU A 121 12.04 -11.54 -16.92
N GLN A 122 12.26 -12.33 -17.96
CA GLN A 122 11.70 -12.07 -19.30
C GLN A 122 10.16 -12.14 -19.29
N LEU A 123 9.58 -13.10 -18.58
CA LEU A 123 8.13 -13.18 -18.38
C LEU A 123 7.63 -11.90 -17.70
N ALA A 124 8.24 -11.49 -16.58
CA ALA A 124 7.83 -10.28 -15.87
C ALA A 124 7.89 -9.00 -16.74
N GLN A 125 8.87 -8.90 -17.64
CA GLN A 125 9.00 -7.77 -18.58
C GLN A 125 7.91 -7.75 -19.66
N THR A 126 7.47 -8.92 -20.11
CA THR A 126 6.48 -9.05 -21.20
C THR A 126 5.03 -9.01 -20.70
N MET A 127 4.79 -9.22 -19.40
CA MET A 127 3.46 -9.29 -18.80
C MET A 127 2.60 -8.03 -19.02
N GLY A 128 3.17 -6.83 -19.15
CA GLY A 128 2.38 -5.62 -19.43
C GLY A 128 1.60 -5.68 -20.77
N GLY A 129 2.12 -6.44 -21.73
CA GLY A 129 1.49 -6.73 -23.02
C GLY A 129 0.44 -7.83 -22.98
N ASP A 130 0.44 -8.67 -21.95
CA ASP A 130 -0.32 -9.91 -21.88
C ASP A 130 -1.81 -9.66 -21.55
N SER A 131 -2.70 -10.21 -22.38
CA SER A 131 -4.15 -10.05 -22.23
C SER A 131 -4.72 -10.74 -20.98
N GLN A 132 -4.19 -11.90 -20.60
CA GLN A 132 -4.57 -12.61 -19.38
C GLN A 132 -4.10 -11.84 -18.15
N TRP A 133 -2.90 -11.28 -18.19
CA TRP A 133 -2.42 -10.41 -17.11
C TRP A 133 -3.30 -9.18 -16.94
N ARG A 134 -3.70 -8.54 -18.05
CA ARG A 134 -4.64 -7.41 -18.02
C ARG A 134 -5.99 -7.81 -17.42
N GLU A 135 -6.49 -9.01 -17.70
CA GLU A 135 -7.71 -9.52 -17.05
C GLU A 135 -7.56 -9.63 -15.53
N VAL A 136 -6.43 -10.17 -15.07
CA VAL A 136 -6.11 -10.21 -13.64
C VAL A 136 -6.09 -8.80 -13.06
N MET A 137 -5.39 -7.86 -13.68
CA MET A 137 -5.32 -6.46 -13.22
C MET A 137 -6.70 -5.80 -13.14
N ARG A 138 -7.60 -6.07 -14.10
CA ARG A 138 -8.98 -5.57 -14.07
C ARG A 138 -9.75 -6.08 -12.85
N ARG A 139 -9.64 -7.37 -12.54
CA ARG A 139 -10.29 -8.01 -11.39
C ARG A 139 -9.92 -7.36 -10.06
N TYR A 140 -8.70 -6.82 -9.96
CA TYR A 140 -8.21 -6.11 -8.78
C TYR A 140 -8.43 -4.58 -8.83
N GLY A 141 -9.08 -4.07 -9.89
CA GLY A 141 -9.35 -2.63 -10.04
C GLY A 141 -8.14 -1.80 -10.45
N LEU A 142 -7.10 -2.44 -10.97
CA LEU A 142 -5.82 -1.80 -11.30
C LEU A 142 -5.76 -1.26 -12.73
N LEU A 143 -6.76 -1.57 -13.57
CA LEU A 143 -6.93 -0.96 -14.89
C LEU A 143 -7.99 0.15 -14.80
N GLY A 144 -7.57 1.41 -14.65
CA GLY A 144 -8.48 2.57 -14.63
C GLY A 144 -8.04 3.76 -13.77
N GLN A 145 -7.11 3.57 -12.82
CA GLN A 145 -6.47 4.67 -12.08
C GLN A 145 -5.16 5.00 -12.78
N SER A 146 -5.09 6.18 -13.42
CA SER A 146 -3.99 6.67 -14.27
C SER A 146 -3.08 5.57 -14.82
N ALA A 147 -3.41 5.09 -16.02
CA ALA A 147 -2.55 4.22 -16.83
C ALA A 147 -1.24 4.93 -17.28
N GLU A 148 -0.75 5.91 -16.54
CA GLU A 148 0.59 6.49 -16.70
C GLU A 148 1.67 5.43 -16.41
N TRP A 149 1.35 4.38 -15.64
CA TRP A 149 2.29 3.33 -15.24
C TRP A 149 2.50 2.19 -16.23
N LEU A 150 1.72 2.13 -17.33
CA LEU A 150 1.90 1.14 -18.41
C LEU A 150 2.84 1.64 -19.52
N ASN A 151 3.22 2.92 -19.50
CA ASN A 151 4.08 3.55 -20.49
C ASN A 151 5.47 3.81 -19.92
N ILE A 152 6.23 2.76 -19.66
CA ILE A 152 7.69 2.85 -19.72
C ILE A 152 8.14 1.68 -20.57
N ALA A 153 8.28 1.98 -21.87
CA ALA A 153 9.08 1.21 -22.81
C ALA A 153 10.56 1.46 -22.54
#